data_AF-A0A3A8HUW8-F1
#
_entry.id   AF-A0A3A8HUW8-F1
#
_cell.length_a   1.000
_cell.length_b   1.000
_cell.length_c   1.000
_cell.angle_alpha   90.00
_cell.angle_beta   90.00
_cell.angle_gamma   90.00
#
_symmetry.space_group_name_H-M   'P 1'
#
loop_
_entity.id
_entity.type
_entity.pdbx_description
1 polymer ?
#
loop_
_entity_poly.entity_id
_entity_poly.type
_entity_poly.pdbx_seq_one_letter_code
_entity_poly.pdbx_strand_id
1 'polypeptide(L)'
;MSKKPTVAFLLLLSGCSTTATISRVDGGTYTARIVRSDQDSLFVKTSSKGSEIAIPRSNVSDIDHPGNGMAVFGALLTAYGGLNVAAGASTCGEVGGAYCVGTFLPAAVGIPILIWGLTTWTQSTGAAQGGSTAAHTGAVPSPPSASAFDFRGSAPGSAQRR
;
A
#
# COMPACT_ATOMS: atom_id res chain seq x y z
N MET A 1 -38.35 -10.56 -13.74
CA MET A 1 -36.95 -11.06 -13.71
C MET A 1 -36.06 -9.97 -13.12
N SER A 2 -35.82 -10.01 -11.81
CA SER A 2 -35.02 -8.99 -11.10
C SER A 2 -33.53 -9.20 -11.37
N LYS A 3 -32.90 -8.21 -12.00
CA LYS A 3 -31.44 -8.17 -12.21
C LYS A 3 -30.78 -7.97 -10.84
N LYS A 4 -29.96 -8.95 -10.43
CA LYS A 4 -29.30 -9.03 -9.13
C LYS A 4 -28.27 -7.89 -8.99
N PRO A 5 -28.40 -6.97 -8.03
CA PRO A 5 -27.45 -5.87 -7.82
C PRO A 5 -26.08 -6.30 -7.25
N THR A 6 -25.83 -7.59 -7.06
CA THR A 6 -24.67 -8.15 -6.34
C THR A 6 -23.33 -7.92 -7.05
N VAL A 7 -23.31 -7.80 -8.39
CA VAL A 7 -22.05 -7.65 -9.15
C VAL A 7 -21.49 -6.22 -9.07
N ALA A 8 -22.35 -5.21 -8.99
CA ALA A 8 -21.92 -3.81 -8.94
C ALA A 8 -21.22 -3.47 -7.61
N PHE A 9 -21.64 -4.06 -6.50
CA PHE A 9 -21.04 -3.82 -5.18
C PHE A 9 -19.65 -4.46 -5.04
N LEU A 10 -19.44 -5.63 -5.66
CA LEU A 10 -18.13 -6.30 -5.72
C LEU A 10 -17.11 -5.52 -6.57
N LEU A 11 -17.55 -4.85 -7.63
CA LEU A 11 -16.67 -4.03 -8.48
C LEU A 11 -16.27 -2.71 -7.81
N LEU A 12 -17.14 -2.12 -6.97
CA LEU A 12 -16.82 -0.88 -6.24
C LEU A 12 -15.74 -1.06 -5.16
N LEU A 13 -15.56 -2.29 -4.65
CA LEU A 13 -14.50 -2.61 -3.68
C LEU A 13 -13.12 -2.81 -4.33
N SER A 14 -13.04 -2.95 -5.65
CA SER A 14 -11.79 -3.18 -6.37
C SER A 14 -10.95 -1.91 -6.62
N GLY A 15 -11.44 -0.74 -6.21
CA GLY A 15 -10.76 0.56 -6.38
C GLY A 15 -9.85 1.00 -5.23
N CYS A 16 -9.76 0.24 -4.13
CA CYS A 16 -9.15 0.73 -2.90
C CYS A 16 -7.73 0.19 -2.65
N SER A 17 -6.75 1.09 -2.76
CA SER A 17 -5.45 1.10 -2.08
C SER A 17 -4.42 0.04 -2.47
N THR A 18 -3.83 0.18 -3.66
CA THR A 18 -2.50 -0.39 -3.96
C THR A 18 -1.37 0.62 -3.73
N THR A 19 -1.66 1.67 -2.96
CA THR A 19 -0.74 2.77 -2.71
C THR A 19 0.06 2.48 -1.46
N ALA A 20 1.38 2.60 -1.53
CA ALA A 20 2.28 2.49 -0.39
C ALA A 20 2.56 3.88 0.19
N THR A 21 2.81 3.94 1.49
CA THR A 21 3.33 5.14 2.14
C THR A 21 4.82 4.99 2.30
N ILE A 22 5.59 5.86 1.65
CA ILE A 22 7.05 5.83 1.65
C ILE A 22 7.53 6.95 2.54
N SER A 23 8.15 6.59 3.66
CA SER A 23 8.73 7.53 4.62
C SER A 23 10.16 7.85 4.23
N ARG A 24 10.53 9.12 4.21
CA ARG A 24 11.86 9.58 3.82
C ARG A 24 12.72 9.94 5.02
N VAL A 25 14.03 9.88 4.80
CA VAL A 25 15.03 10.28 5.80
C VAL A 25 14.95 11.75 6.21
N ASP A 26 14.41 12.63 5.36
CA ASP A 26 14.18 14.05 5.64
C ASP A 26 12.86 14.31 6.40
N GLY A 27 12.14 13.25 6.79
CA GLY A 27 10.85 13.33 7.48
C GLY A 27 9.64 13.49 6.57
N GLY A 28 9.84 13.63 5.24
CA GLY A 28 8.74 13.68 4.28
C GLY A 28 8.09 12.31 4.04
N THR A 29 6.84 12.31 3.60
CA THR A 29 6.13 11.08 3.21
C THR A 29 5.56 11.20 1.80
N TYR A 30 5.59 10.09 1.05
CA TYR A 30 4.95 9.97 -0.27
C TYR A 30 3.91 8.86 -0.27
N THR A 31 2.69 9.20 -0.66
CA THR A 31 1.62 8.23 -0.92
C THR A 31 1.61 7.93 -2.43
N ALA A 32 2.27 6.84 -2.83
CA ALA A 32 2.40 6.46 -4.24
C ALA A 32 2.42 4.94 -4.45
N ARG A 33 2.03 4.48 -5.64
CA ARG A 33 2.12 3.06 -5.99
C ARG A 33 3.54 2.75 -6.43
N ILE A 34 4.19 1.77 -5.81
CA ILE A 34 5.48 1.26 -6.25
C ILE A 34 5.24 0.44 -7.52
N VAL A 35 5.84 0.85 -8.64
CA VAL A 35 5.71 0.18 -9.94
C VAL A 35 6.82 -0.85 -10.10
N ARG A 36 8.05 -0.45 -9.76
CA ARG A 36 9.25 -1.27 -9.82
C ARG A 36 10.35 -0.70 -8.92
N SER A 37 11.40 -1.46 -8.72
CA SER A 37 12.62 -1.02 -8.05
C SER A 37 13.85 -1.54 -8.79
N ASP A 38 14.94 -0.79 -8.69
CA ASP A 38 16.30 -1.27 -8.97
C ASP A 38 17.19 -1.15 -7.72
N GLN A 39 18.51 -1.25 -7.90
CA GLN A 39 19.51 -1.20 -6.83
C GLN A 39 19.62 0.17 -6.15
N ASP A 40 19.35 1.26 -6.87
CA ASP A 40 19.60 2.63 -6.41
C ASP A 40 18.32 3.43 -6.23
N SER A 41 17.22 3.04 -6.88
CA SER A 41 15.99 3.81 -7.00
C SER A 41 14.72 2.95 -6.89
N LEU A 42 13.71 3.53 -6.24
CA LEU A 42 12.31 3.09 -6.29
C LEU A 42 11.57 3.93 -7.32
N PHE A 43 10.84 3.27 -8.23
CA PHE A 43 10.02 3.95 -9.21
C PHE A 43 8.57 3.88 -8.80
N VAL A 44 7.99 5.05 -8.58
CA VAL A 44 6.64 5.18 -8.01
C VAL A 44 5.74 5.99 -8.93
N LYS A 45 4.46 5.65 -8.94
CA LYS A 45 3.43 6.38 -9.69
C LYS A 45 2.48 7.06 -8.72
N THR A 46 2.40 8.38 -8.80
CA THR A 46 1.47 9.17 -7.99
C THR A 46 0.06 9.09 -8.57
N SER A 47 -0.95 9.02 -7.69
CA SER A 47 -2.36 8.90 -8.11
C SER A 47 -2.86 10.11 -8.91
N SER A 48 -2.22 11.27 -8.74
CA SER A 48 -2.65 12.54 -9.32
C SER A 48 -2.07 12.85 -10.70
N LYS A 49 -0.85 12.39 -11.01
CA LYS A 49 -0.16 12.76 -12.28
C LYS A 49 0.13 11.59 -13.19
N GLY A 50 0.06 10.35 -12.70
CA GLY A 50 0.32 9.15 -13.50
C GLY A 50 1.76 8.99 -14.03
N SER A 51 2.60 10.01 -13.91
CA SER A 51 4.03 9.97 -14.21
C SER A 51 4.76 9.12 -13.18
N GLU A 52 5.71 8.33 -13.67
CA GLU A 52 6.66 7.58 -12.87
C GLU A 52 7.74 8.53 -12.34
N ILE A 53 8.00 8.47 -11.05
CA ILE A 53 9.01 9.28 -10.35
C ILE A 53 10.01 8.30 -9.75
N ALA A 54 11.30 8.54 -10.00
CA ALA A 54 12.40 7.81 -9.35
C ALA A 54 12.72 8.46 -8.00
N ILE A 55 12.71 7.67 -6.94
CA ILE A 55 13.11 8.05 -5.58
C ILE A 55 14.37 7.28 -5.23
N PRO A 56 15.51 7.95 -4.94
CA PRO A 56 16.71 7.27 -4.51
C PRO A 56 16.46 6.46 -3.24
N ARG A 57 16.90 5.21 -3.19
CA ARG A 57 16.77 4.34 -2.01
C ARG A 57 17.45 4.92 -0.77
N SER A 58 18.53 5.68 -0.97
CA SER A 58 19.20 6.43 0.11
C SER A 58 18.30 7.46 0.80
N ASN A 59 17.23 7.91 0.13
CA ASN A 59 16.27 8.85 0.69
C ASN A 59 15.07 8.17 1.34
N VAL A 60 15.00 6.84 1.35
CA VAL A 60 13.87 6.05 1.86
C VAL A 60 14.26 5.47 3.21
N SER A 61 13.50 5.82 4.24
CA SER A 61 13.69 5.32 5.61
C SER A 61 12.83 4.09 5.90
N ASP A 62 11.59 4.07 5.39
CA ASP A 62 10.64 2.99 5.63
C ASP A 62 9.58 2.96 4.51
N ILE A 63 8.97 1.80 4.29
CA ILE A 63 7.91 1.59 3.30
C ILE A 63 6.76 0.83 3.97
N ASP A 64 5.63 1.51 4.15
CA ASP A 64 4.40 0.85 4.59
C ASP A 64 3.67 0.26 3.38
N HIS A 65 3.65 -1.07 3.32
CA HIS A 65 3.07 -1.83 2.22
C HIS A 65 1.55 -1.98 2.37
N PRO A 66 0.76 -1.66 1.34
CA PRO A 66 -0.68 -1.87 1.37
C PRO A 66 -1.01 -3.33 1.59
N GLY A 67 -2.11 -3.58 2.30
CA GLY A 67 -2.61 -4.92 2.57
C GLY A 67 -2.15 -5.54 3.88
N ASN A 68 -1.10 -5.02 4.55
CA ASN A 68 -0.67 -5.54 5.86
C ASN A 68 -1.81 -5.48 6.89
N GLY A 69 -2.43 -4.31 7.06
CA GLY A 69 -3.55 -4.16 7.99
C GLY A 69 -4.75 -5.07 7.65
N MET A 70 -5.06 -5.24 6.37
CA MET A 70 -6.14 -6.13 5.92
C MET A 70 -5.78 -7.60 6.14
N ALA A 71 -4.52 -8.00 5.96
CA ALA A 71 -4.06 -9.35 6.24
C ALA A 71 -4.18 -9.66 7.74
N VAL A 72 -3.73 -8.76 8.61
CA VAL A 72 -3.85 -8.95 10.08
C VAL A 72 -5.31 -9.01 10.50
N PHE A 73 -6.15 -8.08 10.05
CA PHE A 73 -7.57 -8.07 10.37
C PHE A 73 -8.29 -9.32 9.85
N GLY A 74 -8.04 -9.70 8.60
CA GLY A 74 -8.59 -10.90 8.00
C GLY A 74 -8.15 -12.18 8.72
N ALA A 75 -6.89 -12.23 9.18
CA ALA A 75 -6.37 -13.36 9.95
C ALA A 75 -7.07 -13.49 11.30
N LEU A 76 -7.23 -12.39 12.04
CA LEU A 76 -7.95 -12.39 13.33
C LEU A 76 -9.41 -12.82 13.15
N LEU A 77 -10.10 -12.27 12.14
CA LEU A 77 -11.50 -12.60 11.88
C LEU A 77 -11.66 -14.06 11.42
N THR A 78 -10.74 -14.56 10.60
CA THR A 78 -10.70 -15.97 10.17
C THR A 78 -10.44 -16.90 11.33
N ALA A 79 -9.48 -16.57 12.21
CA ALA A 79 -9.18 -17.36 13.39
C ALA A 79 -10.38 -17.42 14.34
N TYR A 80 -11.02 -16.27 14.61
CA TYR A 80 -12.24 -16.22 15.40
C TYR A 80 -13.38 -17.04 14.77
N GLY A 81 -13.62 -16.89 13.47
CA GLY A 81 -14.62 -17.70 12.75
C GLY A 81 -14.29 -19.20 12.77
N GLY A 82 -13.03 -19.57 12.59
CA GLY A 82 -12.56 -20.95 12.66
C GLY A 82 -12.80 -21.58 14.03
N LEU A 83 -12.54 -20.84 15.11
CA LEU A 83 -12.87 -21.29 16.48
C LEU A 83 -14.37 -21.48 16.68
N ASN A 84 -15.20 -20.55 16.19
CA ASN A 84 -16.66 -20.68 16.25
C ASN A 84 -17.16 -21.90 15.46
N VAL A 85 -16.64 -22.11 14.26
CA VAL A 85 -16.98 -23.29 13.43
C VAL A 85 -16.56 -24.58 14.14
N ALA A 86 -15.35 -24.64 14.69
CA ALA A 86 -14.87 -25.82 15.41
C ALA A 86 -15.73 -26.14 16.63
N ALA A 87 -16.19 -25.12 17.36
CA ALA A 87 -17.03 -25.29 18.55
C ALA A 87 -18.51 -25.57 18.23
N GLY A 88 -19.04 -25.02 17.12
CA GLY A 88 -20.49 -25.01 16.82
C GLY A 88 -20.92 -25.90 15.66
N ALA A 89 -20.01 -26.59 14.97
CA ALA A 89 -20.33 -27.39 13.79
C ALA A 89 -21.34 -28.52 14.08
N SER A 90 -21.25 -29.18 15.24
CA SER A 90 -22.19 -30.24 15.64
C SER A 90 -23.59 -29.71 15.93
N THR A 91 -23.70 -28.52 16.53
CA THR A 91 -24.96 -27.90 16.97
C THR A 91 -25.74 -27.26 15.82
N CYS A 92 -25.10 -27.04 14.67
CA CYS A 92 -25.72 -26.44 13.48
C CYS A 92 -26.93 -27.24 12.97
N GLY A 93 -26.88 -28.58 12.99
CA GLY A 93 -27.99 -29.43 12.56
C GLY A 93 -29.20 -29.40 13.51
N GLU A 94 -28.99 -29.03 14.78
CA GLU A 94 -29.99 -29.10 15.84
C GLU A 94 -30.75 -27.77 16.02
N VAL A 95 -30.02 -26.65 15.98
CA VAL A 95 -30.58 -25.31 16.27
C VAL A 95 -31.09 -24.60 15.01
N GLY A 96 -30.66 -25.06 13.83
CA GLY A 96 -31.15 -24.60 12.53
C GLY A 96 -30.27 -23.55 11.84
N GLY A 97 -30.68 -23.19 10.62
CA GLY A 97 -29.82 -22.46 9.66
C GLY A 97 -29.34 -21.08 10.12
N ALA A 98 -30.11 -20.36 10.93
CA ALA A 98 -29.71 -19.03 11.41
C ALA A 98 -28.47 -19.08 12.32
N TYR A 99 -28.39 -20.10 13.20
CA TYR A 99 -27.22 -20.33 14.03
C TYR A 99 -25.99 -20.67 13.18
N CYS A 100 -26.15 -21.57 12.21
CA CYS A 100 -25.08 -21.93 11.28
C CYS A 100 -24.53 -20.69 10.55
N VAL A 101 -25.42 -19.86 9.98
CA VAL A 101 -25.01 -18.65 9.28
C VAL A 101 -24.22 -17.74 10.23
N GLY A 102 -24.68 -17.52 11.45
CA GLY A 102 -23.95 -16.71 12.44
C GLY A 102 -22.55 -17.26 12.78
N THR A 103 -22.42 -18.58 12.91
CA THR A 103 -21.17 -19.27 13.24
C THR A 103 -20.17 -19.24 12.08
N PHE A 104 -20.63 -19.45 10.84
CA PHE A 104 -19.77 -19.50 9.65
C PHE A 104 -19.46 -18.11 9.07
N LEU A 105 -20.32 -17.11 9.29
CA LEU A 105 -20.19 -15.79 8.67
C LEU A 105 -18.85 -15.09 8.96
N PRO A 106 -18.31 -15.08 10.19
CA PRO A 106 -17.01 -14.45 10.45
C PRO A 106 -15.87 -15.10 9.64
N ALA A 107 -15.83 -16.43 9.55
CA ALA A 107 -14.83 -17.12 8.73
C ALA A 107 -15.03 -16.83 7.23
N ALA A 108 -16.28 -16.85 6.77
CA ALA A 108 -16.64 -16.57 5.38
C ALA A 108 -16.27 -15.14 4.93
N VAL A 109 -16.31 -14.17 5.84
CA VAL A 109 -15.88 -12.78 5.59
C VAL A 109 -14.37 -12.61 5.79
N GLY A 110 -13.80 -13.24 6.81
CA GLY A 110 -12.37 -13.13 7.14
C GLY A 110 -11.46 -13.69 6.06
N ILE A 111 -11.81 -14.85 5.48
CA ILE A 111 -10.96 -15.54 4.50
C ILE A 111 -10.72 -14.67 3.24
N PRO A 112 -11.75 -14.11 2.57
CA PRO A 112 -11.54 -13.22 1.43
C PRO A 112 -10.69 -12.00 1.77
N ILE A 113 -10.91 -11.37 2.94
CA ILE A 113 -10.15 -10.21 3.40
C ILE A 113 -8.68 -10.58 3.61
N LEU A 114 -8.41 -11.73 4.25
CA LEU A 114 -7.07 -12.25 4.49
C LEU A 114 -6.35 -12.53 3.16
N ILE A 115 -7.00 -13.25 2.24
CA ILE A 115 -6.43 -13.58 0.92
C ILE A 115 -6.07 -12.30 0.16
N TRP A 116 -6.98 -11.33 0.13
CA TRP A 116 -6.73 -10.06 -0.54
C TRP A 116 -5.61 -9.25 0.11
N GLY A 117 -5.59 -9.17 1.44
CA GLY A 117 -4.53 -8.49 2.20
C GLY A 117 -3.15 -9.10 1.94
N LEU A 118 -3.03 -10.43 2.02
CA LEU A 118 -1.79 -11.15 1.74
C LEU A 118 -1.34 -10.98 0.28
N THR A 119 -2.26 -11.08 -0.68
CA THR A 119 -1.93 -10.92 -2.11
C THR A 119 -1.44 -9.50 -2.40
N THR A 120 -2.09 -8.49 -1.81
CA THR A 120 -1.69 -7.07 -1.98
C THR A 120 -0.34 -6.80 -1.33
N TRP A 121 -0.14 -7.30 -0.12
CA TRP A 121 1.11 -7.15 0.62
C TRP A 121 2.28 -7.82 -0.11
N THR A 122 2.12 -9.08 -0.52
CA THR A 122 3.17 -9.82 -1.25
C THR A 122 3.54 -9.16 -2.58
N GLN A 123 2.56 -8.69 -3.35
CA GLN A 123 2.82 -7.95 -4.60
C GLN A 123 3.58 -6.64 -4.34
N SER A 124 3.22 -5.90 -3.28
CA SER A 124 3.89 -4.64 -2.96
C SER A 124 5.32 -4.85 -2.44
N THR A 125 5.50 -5.81 -1.54
CA THR A 125 6.83 -6.16 -1.01
C THR A 125 7.73 -6.69 -2.13
N GLY A 126 7.20 -7.55 -3.02
CA GLY A 126 7.94 -8.03 -4.19
C GLY A 126 8.38 -6.91 -5.12
N ALA A 127 7.52 -5.92 -5.38
CA ALA A 127 7.87 -4.76 -6.20
C ALA A 127 8.97 -3.89 -5.58
N ALA A 128 9.04 -3.83 -4.25
CA ALA A 128 10.08 -3.08 -3.53
C ALA A 128 11.39 -3.86 -3.35
N GLN A 129 11.33 -5.20 -3.32
CA GLN A 129 12.49 -6.08 -3.19
C GLN A 129 13.25 -6.31 -4.50
N GLY A 130 12.70 -5.86 -5.63
CA GLY A 130 13.24 -6.04 -6.99
C GLY A 130 14.76 -5.91 -7.08
N GLY A 131 15.42 -7.08 -7.14
CA GLY A 131 16.84 -7.24 -7.42
C GLY A 131 17.12 -7.21 -8.92
N SER A 132 17.99 -6.29 -9.31
CA SER A 132 19.04 -6.38 -10.34
C SER A 132 18.80 -6.94 -11.75
N THR A 133 17.60 -7.33 -12.21
CA THR A 133 17.48 -8.07 -13.49
C THR A 133 17.19 -7.26 -14.75
N ALA A 134 17.10 -5.93 -14.68
CA ALA A 134 17.16 -5.11 -15.90
C ALA A 134 17.88 -3.80 -15.60
N ALA A 135 19.15 -3.70 -16.03
CA ALA A 135 19.83 -2.42 -16.19
C ALA A 135 19.05 -1.59 -17.22
N HIS A 136 18.05 -0.85 -16.75
CA HIS A 136 17.36 0.11 -17.58
C HIS A 136 18.25 1.34 -17.67
N THR A 137 18.96 1.48 -18.79
CA THR A 137 19.67 2.70 -19.23
C THR A 137 18.68 3.83 -19.60
N GLY A 138 17.59 3.96 -18.84
CA GLY A 138 16.72 5.12 -18.92
C GLY A 138 17.46 6.29 -18.28
N ALA A 139 17.77 7.31 -19.06
CA ALA A 139 18.39 8.53 -18.56
C ALA A 139 17.58 9.05 -17.37
N VAL A 140 18.19 9.04 -16.19
CA VAL A 140 17.68 9.81 -15.04
C VAL A 140 17.63 11.25 -15.52
N PRO A 141 16.46 11.92 -15.59
CA PRO A 141 16.44 13.34 -15.86
C PRO A 141 17.27 13.98 -14.76
N SER A 142 18.37 14.63 -15.14
CA SER A 142 19.17 15.39 -14.18
C SER A 142 18.22 16.28 -13.39
N PRO A 143 18.31 16.30 -12.05
CA PRO A 143 17.50 17.22 -11.27
C PRO A 143 17.68 18.62 -11.88
N PRO A 144 16.59 19.38 -12.09
CA PRO A 144 16.72 20.74 -12.60
C PRO A 144 17.74 21.45 -11.72
N SER A 145 18.78 21.99 -12.35
CA SER A 145 19.86 22.70 -11.67
C SER A 145 19.25 23.62 -10.62
N ALA A 146 19.61 23.40 -9.35
CA ALA A 146 19.14 24.21 -8.24
C ALA A 146 19.63 25.66 -8.43
N SER A 147 18.92 26.45 -9.23
CA SER A 147 19.28 27.85 -9.50
C SER A 147 18.16 28.54 -10.28
N ALA A 148 17.08 28.86 -9.56
CA ALA A 148 16.27 30.05 -9.86
C ALA A 148 15.91 30.83 -8.58
N PHE A 149 16.06 30.21 -7.40
CA PHE A 149 15.77 30.81 -6.10
C PHE A 149 16.91 30.60 -5.09
N ASP A 150 18.16 30.80 -5.52
CA ASP A 150 19.24 31.04 -4.57
C ASP A 150 19.14 32.48 -4.08
N PHE A 151 18.40 32.68 -2.99
CA PHE A 151 18.35 33.95 -2.25
C PHE A 151 19.49 34.02 -1.23
N ARG A 152 20.74 33.72 -1.64
CA ARG A 152 21.90 34.15 -0.85
C ARG A 152 21.93 35.68 -0.85
N GLY A 153 21.27 36.23 0.16
CA GLY A 153 21.12 37.65 0.39
C GLY A 153 22.46 38.34 0.40
N SER A 154 22.51 39.46 -0.33
CA SER A 154 23.52 40.49 -0.22
C SER A 154 23.72 40.81 1.27
N ALA A 155 24.92 40.53 1.79
CA ALA A 155 25.32 40.99 3.09
C ALA A 155 25.22 42.52 3.13
N PRO A 156 24.52 43.14 4.09
CA PRO A 156 24.52 44.58 4.24
C PRO A 156 25.92 45.05 4.62
N GLY A 157 26.41 46.04 3.86
CA GLY A 157 27.75 46.58 3.94
C GLY A 157 28.15 47.05 5.33
N SER A 158 29.43 46.84 5.62
CA SER A 158 30.18 47.36 6.74
C SER A 158 30.04 48.88 6.85
N ALA A 159 29.34 49.33 7.90
CA ALA A 159 29.34 50.73 8.31
C ALA A 159 30.74 51.12 8.80
N GLN A 160 31.43 51.91 7.98
CA GLN A 160 32.70 52.56 8.27
C GLN A 160 32.48 53.67 9.32
N ARG A 161 32.86 53.43 10.57
CA ARG A 161 32.98 54.50 11.59
C ARG A 161 34.29 55.25 11.39
N ARG A 162 34.19 56.57 11.26
CA ARG A 162 35.29 57.53 11.47
C ARG A 162 35.33 57.94 12.93
#